data_AF-A0A954W060-F1
#
_entry.id   AF-A0A954W060-F1
#
_cell.length_a   1.000
_cell.length_b   1.000
_cell.length_c   1.000
_cell.angle_alpha   90.00
_cell.angle_beta   90.00
_cell.angle_gamma   90.00
#
_symmetry.space_group_name_H-M   'P 1'
#
loop_
_entity.id
_entity.type
_entity.pdbx_description
1 polymer ?
#
loop_
_entity_poly.entity_id
_entity_poly.type
_entity_poly.pdbx_seq_one_letter_code
_entity_poly.pdbx_strand_id
1 'polypeptide(L)'
;MVRLSRSRCALICISALLSSCLFQIVSAQNDAATVAELRQADAVGVTAGESNDDRRSRIAGWIGDRDLSSISLTDLEWLVERLTSSDQKDYDLKIEWSGQLTPDRSGDFVFSPGASRFNLKTIVAEQKHDVQIWVDGDIVSESRQVRLSQGEPVSLRVVMEHKRNGPVGIRGVPIVVSLLWKSSEMLEPQVVPTSLFATVDGKPGLSASILMRTGVDEFTLSRVDPSLDLSWASIEQLNENIAQPLDRLGGEVMARINRGGIPTERATSAAIAAIRSRGHEDRVGVAKQLLERPILIESLTPRELKNYTQLLSGGNQDRESELLLAWLRQNADLTAEISDSFLEVNRHPIRAIADELVLGNDTIRREIESLVEQNGDLNLAAAYILSFVSLREGKIDQWIRFLDERLADDQQNANQRINWLLARAQAQEIRSDLSARHVPGTLERPFAGRQWIEEATLIATAQPDARRTAIEYLARLIMRQPKEVADEYLDKHFNGVEVAELQESVAAIYATRDAEQRRIQELLSSFSVPTE
;
A
#
# COMPACT_ATOMS: atom_id res chain seq x y z
N MET A 1 36.18 -33.86 24.37
CA MET A 1 35.19 -33.70 25.47
C MET A 1 33.98 -32.96 24.93
N VAL A 2 33.01 -33.68 24.40
CA VAL A 2 31.72 -33.14 23.91
C VAL A 2 30.68 -33.48 24.96
N ARG A 3 30.35 -32.51 25.81
CA ARG A 3 29.15 -32.50 26.66
C ARG A 3 28.36 -31.23 26.33
N LEU A 4 27.91 -31.12 25.07
CA LEU A 4 26.85 -30.18 24.72
C LEU A 4 25.51 -30.87 24.96
N SER A 5 24.89 -30.42 26.04
CA SER A 5 23.55 -30.62 26.58
C SER A 5 22.57 -31.53 25.81
N ARG A 6 22.32 -32.72 26.37
CA ARG A 6 21.08 -33.50 26.13
C ARG A 6 19.80 -32.69 26.41
N SER A 7 19.90 -31.63 27.22
CA SER A 7 18.79 -30.73 27.55
C SER A 7 18.28 -29.90 26.37
N ARG A 8 19.15 -29.51 25.41
CA ARG A 8 18.72 -28.76 24.22
C ARG A 8 17.95 -29.63 23.22
N CYS A 9 18.40 -30.87 22.99
CA CYS A 9 17.62 -31.82 22.19
C CYS A 9 16.29 -32.18 22.84
N ALA A 10 16.23 -32.32 24.18
CA ALA A 10 14.98 -32.58 24.88
C ALA A 10 13.99 -31.41 24.75
N LEU A 11 14.46 -30.15 24.87
CA LEU A 11 13.62 -28.97 24.68
C LEU A 11 13.10 -28.83 23.25
N ILE A 12 13.94 -29.09 22.25
CA ILE A 12 13.54 -29.05 20.83
C ILE A 12 12.50 -30.15 20.54
N CYS A 13 12.72 -31.38 21.00
CA CYS A 13 11.77 -32.47 20.84
C CYS A 13 10.45 -32.22 21.60
N ILE A 14 10.48 -31.63 22.78
CA ILE A 14 9.28 -31.26 23.54
C ILE A 14 8.52 -30.14 22.81
N SER A 15 9.20 -29.15 22.23
CA SER A 15 8.54 -28.09 21.44
C SER A 15 7.90 -28.63 20.16
N ALA A 16 8.57 -29.56 19.47
CA ALA A 16 8.04 -30.20 18.26
C ALA A 16 6.84 -31.13 18.58
N LEU A 17 6.89 -31.85 19.70
CA LEU A 17 5.78 -32.67 20.18
C LEU A 17 4.61 -31.82 20.69
N LEU A 18 4.87 -30.68 21.36
CA LEU A 18 3.83 -29.73 21.76
C LEU A 18 3.19 -29.05 20.55
N SER A 19 3.98 -28.63 19.54
CA SER A 19 3.44 -28.12 18.27
C SER A 19 2.59 -29.16 17.55
N SER A 20 3.04 -30.43 17.48
CA SER A 20 2.28 -31.51 16.84
C SER A 20 1.00 -31.89 17.62
N CYS A 21 1.04 -31.87 18.95
CA CYS A 21 -0.15 -32.07 19.79
C CYS A 21 -1.12 -30.87 19.71
N LEU A 22 -0.64 -29.63 19.68
CA LEU A 22 -1.47 -28.45 19.41
C LEU A 22 -2.08 -28.49 18.01
N PHE A 23 -1.33 -28.98 17.01
CA PHE A 23 -1.80 -29.18 15.63
C PHE A 23 -2.94 -30.20 15.55
N GLN A 24 -2.85 -31.32 16.30
CA GLN A 24 -3.92 -32.31 16.40
C GLN A 24 -5.13 -31.83 17.23
N ILE A 25 -4.92 -31.03 18.28
CA ILE A 25 -6.02 -30.50 19.10
C ILE A 25 -6.80 -29.40 18.36
N VAL A 26 -6.11 -28.51 17.64
CA VAL A 26 -6.75 -27.44 16.86
C VAL A 26 -7.44 -28.01 15.62
N SER A 27 -6.84 -28.97 14.92
CA SER A 27 -7.51 -29.62 13.75
C SER A 27 -8.72 -30.48 14.13
N ALA A 28 -8.78 -31.02 15.35
CA ALA A 28 -9.91 -31.81 15.83
C ALA A 28 -11.03 -30.97 16.50
N GLN A 29 -10.78 -29.69 16.84
CA GLN A 29 -11.74 -28.77 17.45
C GLN A 29 -12.09 -27.57 16.55
N ASN A 30 -12.13 -27.82 15.23
CA ASN A 30 -12.20 -26.76 14.23
C ASN A 30 -13.48 -25.92 14.24
N ASP A 31 -14.53 -26.25 15.01
CA ASP A 31 -15.79 -25.49 15.10
C ASP A 31 -15.88 -24.58 16.34
N ALA A 32 -15.11 -24.82 17.40
CA ALA A 32 -15.25 -24.09 18.68
C ALA A 32 -14.14 -23.06 18.97
N ALA A 33 -13.03 -23.08 18.21
CA ALA A 33 -11.89 -22.21 18.47
C ALA A 33 -12.24 -20.72 18.27
N THR A 34 -11.84 -19.87 19.22
CA THR A 34 -11.96 -18.41 19.19
C THR A 34 -10.80 -17.75 18.42
N VAL A 35 -10.95 -16.48 18.02
CA VAL A 35 -9.85 -15.72 17.39
C VAL A 35 -8.65 -15.57 18.34
N ALA A 36 -8.88 -15.49 19.66
CA ALA A 36 -7.80 -15.44 20.65
C ALA A 36 -6.94 -16.72 20.63
N GLU A 37 -7.56 -17.89 20.50
CA GLU A 37 -6.86 -19.17 20.39
C GLU A 37 -6.09 -19.28 19.07
N LEU A 38 -6.65 -18.76 17.97
CA LEU A 38 -5.92 -18.64 16.70
C LEU A 38 -4.68 -17.75 16.82
N ARG A 39 -4.78 -16.58 17.47
CA ARG A 39 -3.64 -15.68 17.70
C ARG A 39 -2.54 -16.37 18.50
N GLN A 40 -2.92 -17.11 19.53
CA GLN A 40 -1.98 -17.88 20.31
C GLN A 40 -1.30 -18.97 19.46
N ALA A 41 -2.07 -19.69 18.63
CA ALA A 41 -1.53 -20.70 17.73
C ALA A 41 -0.58 -20.12 16.67
N ASP A 42 -0.89 -18.94 16.11
CA ASP A 42 0.00 -18.21 15.19
C ASP A 42 1.31 -17.82 15.89
N ALA A 43 1.24 -17.23 17.09
CA ALA A 43 2.43 -16.83 17.85
C ALA A 43 3.33 -18.02 18.22
N VAL A 44 2.73 -19.17 18.59
CA VAL A 44 3.47 -20.42 18.81
C VAL A 44 4.11 -20.91 17.52
N GLY A 45 3.38 -20.88 16.40
CA GLY A 45 3.90 -21.24 15.08
C GLY A 45 5.11 -20.39 14.67
N VAL A 46 5.03 -19.06 14.84
CA VAL A 46 6.17 -18.14 14.62
C VAL A 46 7.38 -18.58 15.44
N THR A 47 7.19 -18.83 16.73
CA THR A 47 8.27 -19.21 17.65
C THR A 47 8.87 -20.58 17.29
N ALA A 48 8.04 -21.49 16.78
CA ALA A 48 8.44 -22.82 16.33
C ALA A 48 9.08 -22.84 14.93
N GLY A 49 9.15 -21.70 14.23
CA GLY A 49 9.68 -21.62 12.87
C GLY A 49 8.75 -22.21 11.80
N GLU A 50 7.45 -22.26 12.08
CA GLU A 50 6.43 -22.69 11.12
C GLU A 50 6.35 -21.72 9.94
N SER A 51 6.22 -22.26 8.73
CA SER A 51 6.13 -21.47 7.51
C SER A 51 4.92 -20.53 7.55
N ASN A 52 5.02 -19.35 6.91
CA ASN A 52 3.88 -18.45 6.79
C ASN A 52 2.74 -19.09 5.99
N ASP A 53 3.04 -19.96 5.02
CA ASP A 53 2.05 -20.65 4.19
C ASP A 53 1.19 -21.62 5.02
N ASP A 54 1.79 -22.37 5.95
CA ASP A 54 1.07 -23.27 6.87
C ASP A 54 0.18 -22.48 7.84
N ARG A 55 0.73 -21.39 8.38
CA ARG A 55 -0.02 -20.49 9.29
C ARG A 55 -1.22 -19.86 8.60
N ARG A 56 -1.06 -19.37 7.36
CA ARG A 56 -2.17 -18.84 6.55
C ARG A 56 -3.20 -19.91 6.20
N SER A 57 -2.77 -21.10 5.80
CA SER A 57 -3.67 -22.21 5.46
C SER A 57 -4.56 -22.60 6.64
N ARG A 58 -4.01 -22.58 7.87
CA ARG A 58 -4.79 -22.79 9.09
C ARG A 58 -5.81 -21.68 9.35
N ILE A 59 -5.43 -20.41 9.18
CA ILE A 59 -6.34 -19.27 9.37
C ILE A 59 -7.46 -19.29 8.31
N ALA A 60 -7.10 -19.53 7.05
CA ALA A 60 -8.04 -19.71 5.94
C ALA A 60 -9.03 -20.85 6.21
N GLY A 61 -8.53 -22.00 6.64
CA GLY A 61 -9.36 -23.14 7.02
C GLY A 61 -10.28 -22.86 8.21
N TRP A 62 -9.81 -22.10 9.21
CA TRP A 62 -10.66 -21.67 10.32
C TRP A 62 -11.78 -20.73 9.88
N ILE A 63 -11.51 -19.80 8.96
CA ILE A 63 -12.54 -18.90 8.41
C ILE A 63 -13.63 -19.69 7.69
N GLY A 64 -13.23 -20.67 6.86
CA GLY A 64 -14.10 -21.68 6.26
C GLY A 64 -15.45 -21.13 5.82
N ASP A 65 -16.54 -21.69 6.37
CA ASP A 65 -17.94 -21.23 6.20
C ASP A 65 -18.50 -20.52 7.46
N ARG A 66 -17.65 -20.13 8.41
CA ARG A 66 -18.09 -19.54 9.69
C ARG A 66 -18.84 -18.23 9.51
N ASP A 67 -19.75 -17.93 10.44
CA ASP A 67 -20.40 -16.63 10.54
C ASP A 67 -19.42 -15.59 11.12
N LEU A 68 -19.03 -14.62 10.29
CA LEU A 68 -18.08 -13.56 10.63
C LEU A 68 -18.75 -12.36 11.32
N SER A 69 -20.08 -12.31 11.35
CA SER A 69 -20.84 -11.16 11.85
C SER A 69 -20.69 -10.93 13.37
N SER A 70 -20.31 -11.97 14.11
CA SER A 70 -20.10 -11.94 15.56
C SER A 70 -18.67 -11.61 15.99
N ILE A 71 -17.70 -11.62 15.06
CA ILE A 71 -16.28 -11.38 15.33
C ILE A 71 -16.05 -9.88 15.58
N SER A 72 -15.12 -9.45 16.43
CA SER A 72 -14.83 -8.01 16.59
C SER A 72 -14.17 -7.42 15.33
N LEU A 73 -14.28 -6.11 15.10
CA LEU A 73 -13.62 -5.48 13.93
C LEU A 73 -12.09 -5.67 14.00
N THR A 74 -11.50 -5.52 15.19
CA THR A 74 -10.08 -5.74 15.46
C THR A 74 -9.62 -7.18 15.21
N ASP A 75 -10.52 -8.16 15.34
CA ASP A 75 -10.22 -9.55 15.03
C ASP A 75 -10.33 -9.85 13.54
N LEU A 76 -11.31 -9.26 12.84
CA LEU A 76 -11.38 -9.33 11.38
C LEU A 76 -10.14 -8.70 10.74
N GLU A 77 -9.70 -7.55 11.27
CA GLU A 77 -8.45 -6.88 10.90
C GLU A 77 -7.25 -7.81 10.96
N TRP A 78 -7.07 -8.44 12.12
CA TRP A 78 -5.95 -9.36 12.33
C TRP A 78 -6.01 -10.54 11.35
N LEU A 79 -7.20 -11.11 11.11
CA LEU A 79 -7.36 -12.22 10.16
C LEU A 79 -6.95 -11.83 8.74
N VAL A 80 -7.38 -10.66 8.26
CA VAL A 80 -6.99 -10.17 6.93
C VAL A 80 -5.48 -9.88 6.87
N GLU A 81 -4.92 -9.21 7.88
CA GLU A 81 -3.48 -8.92 7.94
C GLU A 81 -2.68 -10.22 7.82
N ARG A 82 -3.05 -11.26 8.56
CA ARG A 82 -2.37 -12.55 8.51
C ARG A 82 -2.48 -13.21 7.14
N LEU A 83 -3.65 -13.19 6.50
CA LEU A 83 -3.84 -13.78 5.18
C LEU A 83 -3.14 -13.00 4.05
N THR A 84 -2.88 -11.71 4.24
CA THR A 84 -2.26 -10.81 3.24
C THR A 84 -0.77 -10.55 3.49
N SER A 85 -0.24 -11.07 4.60
CA SER A 85 1.12 -10.84 5.09
C SER A 85 2.23 -11.47 4.21
N SER A 86 2.46 -11.00 2.98
CA SER A 86 3.39 -11.62 2.02
C SER A 86 4.76 -12.01 2.60
N ASP A 87 5.19 -13.25 2.34
CA ASP A 87 6.61 -13.54 2.39
C ASP A 87 7.21 -12.89 1.16
N GLN A 88 8.20 -12.01 1.33
CA GLN A 88 8.91 -11.40 0.21
C GLN A 88 9.79 -12.45 -0.49
N LYS A 89 9.16 -13.41 -1.17
CA LYS A 89 9.80 -14.45 -1.98
C LYS A 89 10.05 -13.90 -3.38
N ASP A 90 11.15 -14.36 -3.96
CA ASP A 90 11.36 -14.21 -5.39
C ASP A 90 10.34 -15.06 -6.14
N TYR A 91 9.75 -14.49 -7.18
CA TYR A 91 8.80 -15.20 -8.01
C TYR A 91 8.78 -14.71 -9.46
N ASP A 92 8.34 -15.62 -10.34
CA ASP A 92 8.01 -15.35 -11.73
C ASP A 92 6.57 -15.81 -11.98
N LEU A 93 5.69 -14.86 -12.29
CA LEU A 93 4.28 -15.05 -12.51
C LEU A 93 3.95 -14.76 -13.97
N LYS A 94 3.26 -15.68 -14.62
CA LYS A 94 2.65 -15.48 -15.92
C LYS A 94 1.18 -15.82 -15.86
N ILE A 95 0.32 -14.92 -16.32
CA ILE A 95 -1.11 -15.18 -16.47
C ILE A 95 -1.51 -14.96 -17.92
N GLU A 96 -2.20 -15.93 -18.50
CA GLU A 96 -2.78 -15.86 -19.84
C GLU A 96 -4.29 -15.97 -19.76
N TRP A 97 -4.98 -14.90 -20.13
CA TRP A 97 -6.43 -14.88 -20.32
C TRP A 97 -6.78 -15.07 -21.78
N SER A 98 -7.77 -15.90 -22.06
CA SER A 98 -8.26 -16.19 -23.41
C SER A 98 -9.77 -16.35 -23.45
N GLY A 99 -10.38 -15.87 -24.52
CA GLY A 99 -11.82 -15.95 -24.73
C GLY A 99 -12.29 -15.11 -25.91
N GLN A 100 -13.49 -14.58 -25.79
CA GLN A 100 -14.16 -13.74 -26.76
C GLN A 100 -14.56 -12.41 -26.13
N LEU A 101 -14.46 -11.35 -26.92
CA LEU A 101 -15.00 -10.03 -26.64
C LEU A 101 -16.14 -9.76 -27.62
N THR A 102 -17.33 -9.41 -27.13
CA THR A 102 -18.47 -9.04 -27.97
C THR A 102 -18.76 -7.55 -27.79
N PRO A 103 -18.36 -6.67 -28.73
CA PRO A 103 -18.50 -5.22 -28.59
C PRO A 103 -19.96 -4.79 -28.49
N ASP A 104 -20.25 -3.83 -27.61
CA ASP A 104 -21.58 -3.23 -27.46
C ASP A 104 -21.91 -2.20 -28.56
N ARG A 105 -20.91 -1.77 -29.31
CA ARG A 105 -20.99 -0.80 -30.40
C ARG A 105 -19.92 -1.05 -31.45
N SER A 106 -20.16 -0.59 -32.67
CA SER A 106 -19.18 -0.64 -33.77
C SER A 106 -18.27 0.58 -33.71
N GLY A 107 -17.00 0.42 -34.07
CA GLY A 107 -16.06 1.54 -34.14
C GLY A 107 -14.61 1.12 -34.21
N ASP A 108 -13.73 2.12 -34.27
CA ASP A 108 -12.30 1.92 -34.13
C ASP A 108 -11.92 2.09 -32.66
N PHE A 109 -11.35 1.03 -32.07
CA PHE A 109 -10.98 0.96 -30.67
C PHE A 109 -9.47 0.86 -30.50
N VAL A 110 -8.96 1.51 -29.47
CA VAL A 110 -7.61 1.32 -28.96
C VAL A 110 -7.71 0.55 -27.65
N PHE A 111 -6.85 -0.45 -27.47
CA PHE A 111 -6.74 -1.19 -26.21
C PHE A 111 -5.44 -0.83 -25.50
N SER A 112 -5.50 -0.72 -24.18
CA SER A 112 -4.32 -0.47 -23.35
C SER A 112 -4.41 -1.20 -22.01
N PRO A 113 -3.26 -1.56 -21.41
CA PRO A 113 -3.23 -1.98 -20.02
C PRO A 113 -3.46 -0.76 -19.11
N GLY A 114 -4.31 -0.90 -18.09
CA GLY A 114 -4.56 0.17 -17.11
C GLY A 114 -3.44 0.33 -16.08
N ALA A 115 -2.53 -0.64 -15.97
CA ALA A 115 -1.31 -0.52 -15.18
C ALA A 115 -0.14 -0.07 -16.04
N SER A 116 0.62 0.91 -15.57
CA SER A 116 1.87 1.34 -16.22
C SER A 116 2.84 0.16 -16.31
N ARG A 117 3.47 -0.04 -17.47
CA ARG A 117 4.62 -0.95 -17.60
C ARG A 117 5.66 -0.56 -16.57
N PHE A 118 5.91 -1.44 -15.60
CA PHE A 118 6.89 -1.21 -14.56
C PHE A 118 8.08 -2.13 -14.80
N ASN A 119 9.24 -1.54 -15.10
CA ASN A 119 10.46 -2.32 -15.23
C ASN A 119 11.57 -1.63 -14.43
N LEU A 120 11.74 -2.10 -13.20
CA LEU A 120 12.82 -1.69 -12.33
C LEU A 120 13.89 -2.77 -12.39
N LYS A 121 15.07 -2.41 -12.90
CA LYS A 121 16.25 -3.26 -12.87
C LYS A 121 17.40 -2.54 -12.19
N THR A 122 17.84 -3.08 -11.07
CA THR A 122 19.01 -2.63 -10.33
C THR A 122 20.08 -3.73 -10.34
N ILE A 123 21.25 -3.45 -9.76
CA ILE A 123 22.34 -4.44 -9.64
C ILE A 123 21.90 -5.65 -8.80
N VAL A 124 21.02 -5.44 -7.82
CA VAL A 124 20.66 -6.44 -6.80
C VAL A 124 19.20 -6.90 -6.86
N ALA A 125 18.37 -6.29 -7.72
CA ALA A 125 16.94 -6.59 -7.80
C ALA A 125 16.36 -6.29 -9.18
N GLU A 126 15.36 -7.08 -9.56
CA GLU A 126 14.56 -6.93 -10.77
C GLU A 126 13.07 -7.02 -10.40
N GLN A 127 12.29 -6.01 -10.79
CA GLN A 127 10.84 -6.05 -10.77
C GLN A 127 10.36 -5.72 -12.18
N LYS A 128 9.71 -6.69 -12.84
CA LYS A 128 9.15 -6.56 -14.18
C LYS A 128 7.64 -6.72 -14.09
N HIS A 129 6.90 -5.87 -14.80
CA HIS A 129 5.48 -5.99 -15.02
C HIS A 129 5.20 -5.62 -16.48
N ASP A 130 4.81 -6.61 -17.28
CA ASP A 130 4.52 -6.43 -18.70
C ASP A 130 3.17 -7.05 -19.04
N VAL A 131 2.42 -6.38 -19.91
CA VAL A 131 1.10 -6.81 -20.37
C VAL A 131 1.07 -6.69 -21.89
N GLN A 132 0.62 -7.76 -22.53
CA GLN A 132 0.44 -7.86 -23.97
C GLN A 132 -1.00 -8.26 -24.27
N ILE A 133 -1.59 -7.64 -25.28
CA ILE A 133 -3.00 -7.80 -25.65
C ILE A 133 -3.05 -8.22 -27.12
N TRP A 134 -3.88 -9.22 -27.43
CA TRP A 134 -4.19 -9.63 -28.78
C TRP A 134 -5.70 -9.59 -29.00
N VAL A 135 -6.10 -9.03 -30.14
CA VAL A 135 -7.47 -9.05 -30.63
C VAL A 135 -7.45 -9.64 -32.04
N ASP A 136 -8.20 -10.70 -32.28
CA ASP A 136 -8.19 -11.46 -33.55
C ASP A 136 -6.81 -11.94 -33.99
N GLY A 137 -6.00 -12.36 -33.01
CA GLY A 137 -4.65 -12.88 -33.22
C GLY A 137 -3.59 -11.82 -33.46
N ASP A 138 -3.97 -10.56 -33.63
CA ASP A 138 -3.08 -9.44 -33.81
C ASP A 138 -2.69 -8.81 -32.47
N ILE A 139 -1.41 -8.52 -32.26
CA ILE A 139 -0.95 -7.71 -31.12
C ILE A 139 -1.51 -6.30 -31.29
N VAL A 140 -2.16 -5.81 -30.23
CA VAL A 140 -2.69 -4.45 -30.15
C VAL A 140 -1.94 -3.66 -29.07
N SER A 141 -1.86 -2.36 -29.29
CA SER A 141 -1.21 -1.40 -28.41
C SER A 141 -1.92 -0.05 -28.50
N GLU A 142 -1.57 0.89 -27.62
CA GLU A 142 -2.12 2.26 -27.62
C GLU A 142 -2.01 2.99 -28.97
N SER A 143 -1.04 2.60 -29.80
CA SER A 143 -0.79 3.15 -31.13
C SER A 143 -1.55 2.48 -32.28
N ARG A 144 -2.25 1.36 -32.03
CA ARG A 144 -2.92 0.56 -33.08
C ARG A 144 -4.41 0.46 -32.80
N GLN A 145 -5.21 1.00 -33.71
CA GLN A 145 -6.66 0.86 -33.69
C GLN A 145 -7.08 -0.50 -34.26
N VAL A 146 -8.11 -1.08 -33.66
CA VAL A 146 -8.81 -2.27 -34.12
C VAL A 146 -10.26 -1.90 -34.42
N ARG A 147 -10.71 -2.24 -35.62
CA ARG A 147 -12.10 -2.04 -35.99
C ARG A 147 -12.94 -3.20 -35.48
N LEU A 148 -13.94 -2.88 -34.68
CA LEU A 148 -14.86 -3.84 -34.07
C LEU A 148 -16.28 -3.59 -34.58
N SER A 149 -17.03 -4.68 -34.76
CA SER A 149 -18.45 -4.64 -35.12
C SER A 149 -19.30 -4.96 -33.90
N GLN A 150 -20.35 -4.17 -33.67
CA GLN A 150 -21.33 -4.42 -32.62
C GLN A 150 -21.91 -5.83 -32.72
N GLY A 151 -21.89 -6.56 -31.59
CA GLY A 151 -22.47 -7.89 -31.49
C GLY A 151 -21.69 -9.01 -32.19
N GLU A 152 -20.58 -8.72 -32.88
CA GLU A 152 -19.72 -9.75 -33.47
C GLU A 152 -18.61 -10.14 -32.47
N PRO A 153 -18.57 -11.41 -32.02
CA PRO A 153 -17.52 -11.86 -31.12
C PRO A 153 -16.16 -11.87 -31.82
N VAL A 154 -15.16 -11.26 -31.19
CA VAL A 154 -13.74 -11.30 -31.60
C VAL A 154 -12.94 -12.07 -30.58
N SER A 155 -11.88 -12.76 -31.04
CA SER A 155 -11.00 -13.48 -30.11
C SER A 155 -10.14 -12.49 -29.32
N LEU A 156 -10.07 -12.69 -28.01
CA LEU A 156 -9.28 -11.88 -27.09
C LEU A 156 -8.27 -12.77 -26.37
N ARG A 157 -7.00 -12.35 -26.38
CA ARG A 157 -5.97 -12.92 -25.51
C ARG A 157 -5.24 -11.80 -24.78
N VAL A 158 -5.01 -11.96 -23.49
CA VAL A 158 -4.20 -11.04 -22.68
C VAL A 158 -3.17 -11.84 -21.92
N VAL A 159 -1.90 -11.45 -22.00
CA VAL A 159 -0.81 -12.10 -21.27
C VAL A 159 -0.16 -11.07 -20.38
N MET A 160 -0.10 -11.37 -19.08
CA MET A 160 0.65 -10.61 -18.11
C MET A 160 1.85 -11.43 -17.63
N GLU A 161 3.01 -10.79 -17.57
CA GLU A 161 4.21 -11.31 -16.93
C GLU A 161 4.60 -10.37 -15.79
N HIS A 162 4.70 -10.93 -14.59
CA HIS A 162 5.18 -10.23 -13.42
C HIS A 162 6.30 -10.99 -12.74
N LYS A 163 7.45 -10.35 -12.62
CA LYS A 163 8.65 -10.94 -12.03
C LYS A 163 9.12 -10.08 -10.88
N ARG A 164 9.50 -10.72 -9.78
CA ARG A 164 10.15 -10.09 -8.63
C ARG A 164 11.35 -10.94 -8.22
N ASN A 165 12.52 -10.36 -8.33
CA ASN A 165 13.77 -10.91 -7.82
C ASN A 165 14.49 -9.85 -6.97
N GLY A 166 15.02 -10.20 -5.80
CA GLY A 166 15.93 -9.33 -5.05
C GLY A 166 15.78 -9.41 -3.53
N PRO A 167 16.68 -8.72 -2.79
CA PRO A 167 16.69 -8.79 -1.34
C PRO A 167 15.39 -8.28 -0.69
N VAL A 168 15.04 -8.92 0.42
CA VAL A 168 13.95 -8.52 1.32
C VAL A 168 14.14 -7.05 1.72
N GLY A 169 13.20 -6.19 1.34
CA GLY A 169 13.25 -4.74 1.63
C GLY A 169 12.76 -3.84 0.50
N ILE A 170 12.83 -4.29 -0.76
CA ILE A 170 12.18 -3.57 -1.87
C ILE A 170 10.71 -3.96 -1.84
N ARG A 171 9.84 -3.03 -1.43
CA ARG A 171 8.38 -3.24 -1.41
C ARG A 171 7.94 -3.74 -2.79
N GLY A 172 7.11 -4.79 -2.79
CA GLY A 172 6.48 -5.29 -4.01
C GLY A 172 5.49 -4.24 -4.50
N VAL A 173 5.56 -3.91 -5.79
CA VAL A 173 4.45 -3.24 -6.47
C VAL A 173 3.28 -4.23 -6.51
N PRO A 174 2.04 -3.83 -6.23
CA PRO A 174 0.90 -4.72 -6.40
C PRO A 174 0.85 -5.25 -7.84
N ILE A 175 0.37 -6.47 -8.00
CA ILE A 175 0.18 -7.11 -9.29
C ILE A 175 -1.16 -6.62 -9.82
N VAL A 176 -1.15 -5.64 -10.73
CA VAL A 176 -2.37 -5.03 -11.26
C VAL A 176 -2.54 -5.41 -12.73
N VAL A 177 -3.73 -5.84 -13.12
CA VAL A 177 -4.09 -6.07 -14.52
C VAL A 177 -5.47 -5.49 -14.78
N SER A 178 -5.50 -4.45 -15.60
CA SER A 178 -6.74 -3.84 -16.09
C SER A 178 -6.70 -3.76 -17.62
N LEU A 179 -7.78 -4.14 -18.29
CA LEU A 179 -7.94 -3.97 -19.74
C LEU A 179 -8.81 -2.75 -20.01
N LEU A 180 -8.19 -1.72 -20.57
CA LEU A 180 -8.86 -0.49 -20.99
C LEU A 180 -9.11 -0.52 -22.49
N TRP A 181 -10.19 0.12 -22.91
CA TRP A 181 -10.47 0.45 -24.30
C TRP A 181 -10.88 1.91 -24.47
N LYS A 182 -10.61 2.48 -25.65
CA LYS A 182 -11.06 3.83 -26.03
C LYS A 182 -11.52 3.82 -27.48
N SER A 183 -12.73 4.32 -27.74
CA SER A 183 -13.16 4.66 -29.09
C SER A 183 -13.07 6.17 -29.33
N SER A 184 -13.21 6.60 -30.58
CA SER A 184 -13.25 8.03 -30.94
C SER A 184 -14.42 8.80 -30.31
N GLU A 185 -15.47 8.10 -29.89
CA GLU A 185 -16.64 8.68 -29.23
C GLU A 185 -16.46 8.82 -27.70
N MET A 186 -15.41 8.21 -27.14
CA MET A 186 -15.11 8.26 -25.72
C MET A 186 -14.14 9.39 -25.41
N LEU A 187 -14.47 10.19 -24.39
CA LEU A 187 -13.58 11.23 -23.88
C LEU A 187 -12.31 10.61 -23.28
N GLU A 188 -12.48 9.57 -22.45
CA GLU A 188 -11.39 8.87 -21.76
C GLU A 188 -11.47 7.35 -21.93
N PRO A 189 -10.33 6.62 -21.83
CA PRO A 189 -10.34 5.16 -21.78
C PRO A 189 -11.20 4.62 -20.64
N GLN A 190 -11.90 3.52 -20.88
CA GLN A 190 -12.77 2.86 -19.89
C GLN A 190 -12.33 1.41 -19.71
N VAL A 191 -12.60 0.84 -18.53
CA VAL A 191 -12.48 -0.61 -18.34
C VAL A 191 -13.44 -1.32 -19.28
N VAL A 192 -12.97 -2.38 -19.95
CA VAL A 192 -13.84 -3.19 -20.81
C VAL A 192 -14.90 -3.88 -19.94
N PRO A 193 -16.20 -3.68 -20.20
CA PRO A 193 -17.26 -4.23 -19.35
C PRO A 193 -17.26 -5.76 -19.32
N THR A 194 -17.52 -6.34 -18.14
CA THR A 194 -17.55 -7.79 -17.91
C THR A 194 -18.60 -8.51 -18.75
N SER A 195 -19.71 -7.83 -19.04
CA SER A 195 -20.79 -8.34 -19.89
C SER A 195 -20.37 -8.61 -21.33
N LEU A 196 -19.22 -8.08 -21.76
CA LEU A 196 -18.71 -8.29 -23.12
C LEU A 196 -17.77 -9.50 -23.21
N PHE A 197 -17.38 -10.09 -22.08
CA PHE A 197 -16.48 -11.25 -22.06
C PHE A 197 -17.24 -12.56 -22.04
N ALA A 198 -16.82 -13.48 -22.91
CA ALA A 198 -17.24 -14.86 -22.89
C ALA A 198 -16.05 -15.80 -23.09
N THR A 199 -16.07 -16.97 -22.47
CA THR A 199 -15.13 -18.03 -22.75
C THR A 199 -15.41 -18.60 -24.14
N VAL A 200 -14.49 -19.40 -24.70
CA VAL A 200 -14.68 -20.02 -26.02
C VAL A 200 -15.92 -20.94 -26.06
N ASP A 201 -16.31 -21.52 -24.92
CA ASP A 201 -17.54 -22.31 -24.74
C ASP A 201 -18.78 -21.48 -24.40
N GLY A 202 -18.69 -20.14 -24.42
CA GLY A 202 -19.82 -19.22 -24.28
C GLY A 202 -20.26 -18.93 -22.85
N LYS A 203 -19.46 -19.29 -21.83
CA LYS A 203 -19.73 -18.91 -20.43
C LYS A 203 -19.28 -17.48 -20.18
N PRO A 204 -19.90 -16.73 -19.26
CA PRO A 204 -19.44 -15.39 -18.91
C PRO A 204 -17.99 -15.38 -18.39
N GLY A 205 -17.19 -14.41 -18.83
CA GLY A 205 -15.79 -14.20 -18.41
C GLY A 205 -14.73 -14.70 -19.38
N LEU A 206 -13.47 -14.73 -18.96
CA LEU A 206 -12.32 -15.20 -19.74
C LEU A 206 -11.62 -16.37 -19.04
N SER A 207 -11.15 -17.35 -19.79
CA SER A 207 -10.37 -18.46 -19.24
C SER A 207 -8.95 -18.00 -18.92
N ALA A 208 -8.56 -18.09 -17.66
CA ALA A 208 -7.23 -17.73 -17.17
C ALA A 208 -6.38 -18.99 -16.93
N SER A 209 -5.16 -19.01 -17.45
CA SER A 209 -4.11 -19.96 -17.11
C SER A 209 -2.98 -19.23 -16.40
N ILE A 210 -2.69 -19.64 -15.17
CA ILE A 210 -1.73 -19.03 -14.27
C ILE A 210 -0.56 -19.99 -14.09
N LEU A 211 0.64 -19.52 -14.40
CA LEU A 211 1.91 -20.21 -14.15
C LEU A 211 2.72 -19.37 -13.17
N MET A 212 3.09 -19.95 -12.03
CA MET A 212 3.88 -19.29 -11.01
C MET A 212 5.11 -20.12 -10.66
N ARG A 213 6.26 -19.47 -10.55
CA ARG A 213 7.50 -20.08 -10.10
C ARG A 213 8.04 -19.35 -8.90
N THR A 214 8.34 -20.07 -7.82
CA THR A 214 8.93 -19.54 -6.60
C THR A 214 10.18 -20.36 -6.27
N GLY A 215 11.35 -19.85 -6.64
CA GLY A 215 12.61 -20.61 -6.51
C GLY A 215 12.60 -21.88 -7.37
N VAL A 216 12.51 -23.04 -6.72
CA VAL A 216 12.46 -24.36 -7.38
C VAL A 216 11.05 -24.89 -7.61
N ASP A 217 10.05 -24.28 -6.97
CA ASP A 217 8.67 -24.74 -7.04
C ASP A 217 7.97 -24.08 -8.23
N GLU A 218 7.18 -24.88 -8.96
CA GLU A 218 6.31 -24.41 -10.06
C GLU A 218 4.88 -24.83 -9.76
N PHE A 219 3.96 -23.87 -9.87
CA PHE A 219 2.53 -24.05 -9.65
C PHE A 219 1.75 -23.60 -10.89
N THR A 220 0.74 -24.38 -11.27
CA THR A 220 -0.18 -24.05 -12.36
C THR A 220 -1.61 -24.09 -11.86
N LEU A 221 -2.39 -23.06 -12.20
CA LEU A 221 -3.82 -22.96 -11.89
C LEU A 221 -4.60 -22.52 -13.13
N SER A 222 -5.82 -23.02 -13.27
CA SER A 222 -6.77 -22.57 -14.29
C SER A 222 -8.08 -22.15 -13.64
N ARG A 223 -8.63 -21.00 -14.06
CA ARG A 223 -9.92 -20.49 -13.58
C ARG A 223 -10.61 -19.65 -14.65
N VAL A 224 -11.81 -19.14 -14.36
CA VAL A 224 -12.53 -18.19 -15.22
C VAL A 224 -12.64 -16.87 -14.48
N ASP A 225 -12.08 -15.81 -15.07
CA ASP A 225 -12.13 -14.47 -14.51
C ASP A 225 -13.25 -13.67 -15.21
N PRO A 226 -14.24 -13.14 -14.47
CA PRO A 226 -15.36 -12.40 -15.06
C PRO A 226 -14.94 -11.01 -15.60
N SER A 227 -13.80 -10.49 -15.15
CA SER A 227 -13.28 -9.17 -15.50
C SER A 227 -11.77 -9.20 -15.65
N LEU A 228 -11.23 -8.36 -16.53
CA LEU A 228 -9.82 -7.97 -16.53
C LEU A 228 -9.67 -6.60 -15.88
N ASP A 229 -9.95 -6.56 -14.59
CA ASP A 229 -9.67 -5.43 -13.72
C ASP A 229 -9.40 -5.98 -12.31
N LEU A 230 -8.18 -6.48 -12.13
CA LEU A 230 -7.75 -7.29 -10.99
C LEU A 230 -6.50 -6.67 -10.38
N SER A 231 -6.41 -6.69 -9.04
CA SER A 231 -5.24 -6.22 -8.31
C SER A 231 -4.93 -7.17 -7.17
N TRP A 232 -3.70 -7.68 -7.10
CA TRP A 232 -3.23 -8.50 -5.98
C TRP A 232 -2.12 -7.79 -5.22
N ALA A 233 -2.24 -7.76 -3.89
CA ALA A 233 -1.19 -7.28 -3.01
C ALA A 233 -0.03 -8.28 -2.90
N SER A 234 -0.32 -9.58 -3.13
CA SER A 234 0.67 -10.65 -3.09
C SER A 234 0.26 -11.82 -3.97
N ILE A 235 1.21 -12.64 -4.38
CA ILE A 235 0.98 -13.82 -5.24
C ILE A 235 0.10 -14.87 -4.56
N GLU A 236 0.09 -14.92 -3.23
CA GLU A 236 -0.68 -15.90 -2.47
C GLU A 236 -2.18 -15.66 -2.56
N GLN A 237 -2.61 -14.44 -2.92
CA GLN A 237 -4.00 -14.14 -3.23
C GLN A 237 -4.50 -14.81 -4.54
N LEU A 238 -3.60 -15.39 -5.34
CA LEU A 238 -3.98 -16.22 -6.49
C LEU A 238 -4.44 -17.62 -6.05
N ASN A 239 -4.09 -18.06 -4.84
CA ASN A 239 -4.52 -19.34 -4.30
C ASN A 239 -5.98 -19.24 -3.81
N GLU A 240 -6.89 -20.04 -4.38
CA GLU A 240 -8.32 -20.03 -4.04
C GLU A 240 -8.58 -20.28 -2.54
N ASN A 241 -7.73 -21.09 -1.89
CA ASN A 241 -7.82 -21.37 -0.46
C ASN A 241 -7.60 -20.11 0.40
N ILE A 242 -6.93 -19.09 -0.13
CA ILE A 242 -6.71 -17.81 0.54
C ILE A 242 -7.68 -16.76 0.01
N ALA A 243 -7.94 -16.76 -1.31
CA ALA A 243 -8.79 -15.78 -1.97
C ALA A 243 -10.24 -15.81 -1.46
N GLN A 244 -10.84 -17.00 -1.29
CA GLN A 244 -12.22 -17.11 -0.79
C GLN A 244 -12.38 -16.60 0.65
N PRO A 245 -11.57 -17.04 1.64
CA PRO A 245 -11.60 -16.45 2.97
C PRO A 245 -11.36 -14.95 3.00
N LEU A 246 -10.43 -14.44 2.20
CA LEU A 246 -10.18 -13.00 2.08
C LEU A 246 -11.40 -12.26 1.55
N ASP A 247 -12.08 -12.78 0.53
CA ASP A 247 -13.28 -12.16 0.01
C ASP A 247 -14.40 -12.12 1.07
N ARG A 248 -14.61 -13.22 1.80
CA ARG A 248 -15.60 -13.27 2.90
C ARG A 248 -15.30 -12.25 4.00
N LEU A 249 -14.03 -12.15 4.41
CA LEU A 249 -13.59 -11.14 5.38
C LEU A 249 -13.80 -9.72 4.87
N GLY A 250 -13.44 -9.44 3.62
CA GLY A 250 -13.65 -8.14 2.99
C GLY A 250 -15.12 -7.72 2.97
N GLY A 251 -16.01 -8.66 2.68
CA GLY A 251 -17.45 -8.43 2.66
C GLY A 251 -17.99 -8.04 4.02
N GLU A 252 -17.55 -8.72 5.06
CA GLU A 252 -17.97 -8.42 6.42
C GLU A 252 -17.40 -7.08 6.92
N VAL A 253 -16.11 -6.80 6.66
CA VAL A 253 -15.51 -5.51 7.02
C VAL A 253 -16.25 -4.37 6.31
N MET A 254 -16.57 -4.52 5.02
CA MET A 254 -17.34 -3.53 4.28
C MET A 254 -18.77 -3.37 4.80
N ALA A 255 -19.44 -4.47 5.11
CA ALA A 255 -20.78 -4.40 5.70
C ALA A 255 -20.80 -3.58 6.99
N ARG A 256 -19.72 -3.61 7.79
CA ARG A 256 -19.59 -2.83 9.03
C ARG A 256 -19.28 -1.37 8.79
N ILE A 257 -18.38 -1.08 7.85
CA ILE A 257 -18.12 0.30 7.40
C ILE A 257 -19.45 0.92 6.94
N ASN A 258 -20.24 0.17 6.16
CA ASN A 258 -21.54 0.61 5.64
C ASN A 258 -22.59 0.85 6.74
N ARG A 259 -22.53 0.13 7.86
CA ARG A 259 -23.42 0.34 9.03
C ARG A 259 -22.99 1.49 9.93
N GLY A 260 -21.95 2.24 9.56
CA GLY A 260 -21.53 3.43 10.30
C GLY A 260 -20.25 3.26 11.11
N GLY A 261 -19.58 2.10 11.06
CA GLY A 261 -18.30 1.92 11.73
C GLY A 261 -17.23 2.86 11.16
N ILE A 262 -16.44 3.49 12.03
CA ILE A 262 -15.19 4.15 11.64
C ILE A 262 -14.12 3.05 11.66
N PRO A 263 -13.57 2.63 10.50
CA PRO A 263 -12.50 1.65 10.49
C PRO A 263 -11.25 2.24 11.15
N THR A 264 -10.54 1.43 11.93
CA THR A 264 -9.17 1.75 12.35
C THR A 264 -8.22 1.72 11.14
N GLU A 265 -6.99 2.26 11.25
CA GLU A 265 -5.97 2.16 10.18
C GLU A 265 -5.76 0.72 9.69
N ARG A 266 -5.81 -0.22 10.63
CA ARG A 266 -5.69 -1.65 10.36
C ARG A 266 -6.94 -2.20 9.68
N ALA A 267 -8.15 -1.76 10.05
CA ALA A 267 -9.40 -2.13 9.36
C ALA A 267 -9.46 -1.60 7.95
N THR A 268 -8.99 -0.38 7.73
CA THR A 268 -8.89 0.21 6.40
C THR A 268 -7.91 -0.58 5.53
N SER A 269 -6.72 -0.86 6.04
CA SER A 269 -5.69 -1.62 5.30
C SER A 269 -6.15 -3.06 4.99
N ALA A 270 -6.82 -3.70 5.96
CA ALA A 270 -7.45 -5.00 5.80
C ALA A 270 -8.60 -4.96 4.77
N ALA A 271 -9.53 -4.02 4.91
CA ALA A 271 -10.63 -3.81 3.96
C ALA A 271 -10.08 -3.65 2.55
N ILE A 272 -9.10 -2.77 2.36
CA ILE A 272 -8.47 -2.52 1.06
C ILE A 272 -7.83 -3.78 0.50
N ALA A 273 -7.10 -4.55 1.30
CA ALA A 273 -6.47 -5.78 0.81
C ALA A 273 -7.50 -6.83 0.36
N ALA A 274 -8.66 -6.88 0.99
CA ALA A 274 -9.76 -7.75 0.62
C ALA A 274 -10.63 -7.20 -0.54
N ILE A 275 -10.76 -5.88 -0.65
CA ILE A 275 -11.46 -5.22 -1.77
C ILE A 275 -10.61 -5.25 -3.04
N ARG A 276 -9.27 -5.24 -2.95
CA ARG A 276 -8.37 -5.41 -4.10
C ARG A 276 -8.61 -6.71 -4.85
N SER A 277 -8.97 -7.78 -4.13
CA SER A 277 -9.37 -9.05 -4.72
C SER A 277 -10.79 -9.07 -5.31
N ARG A 278 -11.56 -7.99 -5.20
CA ARG A 278 -12.93 -7.87 -5.73
C ARG A 278 -12.96 -7.17 -7.09
N GLY A 279 -14.03 -7.41 -7.84
CA GLY A 279 -14.24 -6.83 -9.17
C GLY A 279 -14.40 -5.31 -9.15
N HIS A 280 -14.32 -4.69 -10.34
CA HIS A 280 -14.37 -3.24 -10.55
C HIS A 280 -15.52 -2.53 -9.80
N GLU A 281 -16.74 -3.04 -9.90
CA GLU A 281 -17.93 -2.38 -9.35
C GLU A 281 -17.89 -2.23 -7.83
N ASP A 282 -17.36 -3.23 -7.13
CA ASP A 282 -17.19 -3.18 -5.67
C ASP A 282 -16.17 -2.09 -5.28
N ARG A 283 -15.07 -1.97 -6.04
CA ARG A 283 -14.03 -0.97 -5.81
C ARG A 283 -14.57 0.44 -5.99
N VAL A 284 -15.36 0.66 -7.04
CA VAL A 284 -16.02 1.96 -7.30
C VAL A 284 -17.09 2.25 -6.24
N GLY A 285 -17.85 1.24 -5.81
CA GLY A 285 -18.84 1.37 -4.74
C GLY A 285 -18.23 1.87 -3.43
N VAL A 286 -17.06 1.36 -3.06
CA VAL A 286 -16.32 1.80 -1.86
C VAL A 286 -15.91 3.27 -1.95
N ALA A 287 -15.31 3.67 -3.08
CA ALA A 287 -14.90 5.08 -3.26
C ALA A 287 -16.10 6.02 -3.21
N LYS A 288 -17.22 5.64 -3.83
CA LYS A 288 -18.47 6.39 -3.75
C LYS A 288 -18.93 6.55 -2.29
N GLN A 289 -18.89 5.48 -1.49
CA GLN A 289 -19.28 5.54 -0.09
C GLN A 289 -18.36 6.43 0.76
N LEU A 290 -17.05 6.41 0.50
CA LEU A 290 -16.11 7.31 1.16
C LEU A 290 -16.42 8.77 0.80
N LEU A 291 -16.63 9.06 -0.48
CA LEU A 291 -16.98 10.40 -0.97
C LEU A 291 -18.32 10.90 -0.43
N GLU A 292 -19.28 10.01 -0.19
CA GLU A 292 -20.57 10.34 0.44
C GLU A 292 -20.46 10.57 1.97
N ARG A 293 -19.33 10.20 2.59
CA ARG A 293 -19.12 10.29 4.04
C ARG A 293 -17.83 11.03 4.38
N PRO A 294 -17.82 12.38 4.34
CA PRO A 294 -16.63 13.19 4.58
C PRO A 294 -15.84 12.83 5.85
N ILE A 295 -16.51 12.49 6.95
CA ILE A 295 -15.85 12.10 8.20
C ILE A 295 -14.90 10.90 8.06
N LEU A 296 -15.16 10.00 7.11
CA LEU A 296 -14.28 8.85 6.84
C LEU A 296 -13.04 9.25 6.05
N ILE A 297 -13.15 10.30 5.23
CA ILE A 297 -12.02 10.86 4.46
C ILE A 297 -11.11 11.67 5.38
N GLU A 298 -11.69 12.46 6.28
CA GLU A 298 -10.95 13.26 7.27
C GLU A 298 -10.05 12.38 8.15
N SER A 299 -10.50 11.18 8.50
CA SER A 299 -9.74 10.24 9.34
C SER A 299 -8.62 9.48 8.61
N LEU A 300 -8.52 9.57 7.28
CA LEU A 300 -7.52 8.78 6.54
C LEU A 300 -6.10 9.32 6.76
N THR A 301 -5.19 8.43 7.14
CA THR A 301 -3.75 8.67 7.09
C THR A 301 -3.26 8.73 5.64
N PRO A 302 -2.08 9.33 5.36
CA PRO A 302 -1.51 9.30 4.01
C PRO A 302 -1.33 7.89 3.44
N ARG A 303 -1.03 6.91 4.30
CA ARG A 303 -0.90 5.49 3.93
C ARG A 303 -2.24 4.91 3.48
N GLU A 304 -3.31 5.15 4.24
CA GLU A 304 -4.65 4.69 3.89
C GLU A 304 -5.15 5.34 2.61
N LEU A 305 -4.95 6.66 2.47
CA LEU A 305 -5.27 7.38 1.25
C LEU A 305 -4.60 6.73 0.04
N LYS A 306 -3.27 6.53 0.09
CA LYS A 306 -2.53 5.87 -0.98
C LYS A 306 -3.10 4.49 -1.29
N ASN A 307 -3.44 3.72 -0.25
CA ASN A 307 -4.00 2.39 -0.44
C ASN A 307 -5.36 2.45 -1.17
N TYR A 308 -6.20 3.44 -0.87
CA TYR A 308 -7.48 3.68 -1.53
C TYR A 308 -7.34 4.26 -2.95
N THR A 309 -6.41 5.20 -3.19
CA THR A 309 -6.17 5.71 -4.55
C THR A 309 -5.66 4.59 -5.46
N GLN A 310 -4.73 3.75 -4.97
CA GLN A 310 -4.30 2.54 -5.67
C GLN A 310 -5.42 1.53 -5.94
N LEU A 311 -6.43 1.47 -5.07
CA LEU A 311 -7.59 0.61 -5.29
C LEU A 311 -8.41 1.04 -6.52
N LEU A 312 -8.40 2.34 -6.82
CA LEU A 312 -9.13 2.97 -7.92
C LEU A 312 -8.30 3.14 -9.19
N SER A 313 -6.98 2.93 -9.09
CA SER A 313 -6.09 2.89 -10.24
C SER A 313 -6.53 1.79 -11.23
N GLY A 314 -6.41 2.06 -12.53
CA GLY A 314 -6.73 1.09 -13.59
C GLY A 314 -8.10 1.26 -14.27
N GLY A 315 -8.74 2.43 -14.17
CA GLY A 315 -9.94 2.73 -14.97
C GLY A 315 -10.97 3.66 -14.34
N ASN A 316 -10.68 4.22 -13.15
CA ASN A 316 -11.54 5.22 -12.52
C ASN A 316 -10.75 6.42 -11.99
N GLN A 317 -9.94 6.99 -12.88
CA GLN A 317 -9.09 8.15 -12.57
C GLN A 317 -9.91 9.33 -12.03
N ASP A 318 -11.15 9.52 -12.48
CA ASP A 318 -12.03 10.57 -11.97
C ASP A 318 -12.35 10.38 -10.48
N ARG A 319 -12.73 9.17 -10.06
CA ARG A 319 -13.02 8.91 -8.63
C ARG A 319 -11.76 8.92 -7.77
N GLU A 320 -10.65 8.47 -8.32
CA GLU A 320 -9.34 8.61 -7.68
C GLU A 320 -9.00 10.09 -7.43
N SER A 321 -9.19 10.92 -8.47
CA SER A 321 -9.03 12.38 -8.41
C SER A 321 -9.91 12.99 -7.34
N GLU A 322 -11.21 12.66 -7.37
CA GLU A 322 -12.20 13.18 -6.43
C GLU A 322 -11.84 12.83 -4.98
N LEU A 323 -11.43 11.58 -4.73
CA LEU A 323 -11.03 11.13 -3.40
C LEU A 323 -9.78 11.85 -2.91
N LEU A 324 -8.76 11.97 -3.75
CA LEU A 324 -7.54 12.70 -3.42
C LEU A 324 -7.83 14.18 -3.11
N LEU A 325 -8.60 14.85 -3.95
CA LEU A 325 -8.95 16.26 -3.77
C LEU A 325 -9.85 16.47 -2.54
N ALA A 326 -10.78 15.56 -2.27
CA ALA A 326 -11.59 15.59 -1.06
C ALA A 326 -10.73 15.44 0.20
N TRP A 327 -9.79 14.50 0.20
CA TRP A 327 -8.86 14.30 1.30
C TRP A 327 -7.96 15.52 1.53
N LEU A 328 -7.39 16.09 0.47
CA LEU A 328 -6.56 17.29 0.57
C LEU A 328 -7.30 18.47 1.20
N ARG A 329 -8.57 18.68 0.83
CA ARG A 329 -9.40 19.75 1.40
C ARG A 329 -9.67 19.55 2.90
N GLN A 330 -9.81 18.31 3.34
CA GLN A 330 -10.12 17.98 4.75
C GLN A 330 -8.85 17.89 5.62
N ASN A 331 -7.69 17.62 5.01
CA ASN A 331 -6.41 17.46 5.68
C ASN A 331 -5.42 18.60 5.38
N ALA A 332 -5.93 19.82 5.23
CA ALA A 332 -5.10 21.00 4.98
C ALA A 332 -4.03 21.22 6.06
N ASP A 333 -4.33 20.80 7.29
CA ASP A 333 -3.46 20.89 8.47
C ASP A 333 -2.87 19.52 8.87
N LEU A 334 -2.48 18.71 7.88
CA LEU A 334 -1.93 17.36 8.07
C LEU A 334 -0.94 17.27 9.23
N THR A 335 -1.14 16.29 10.11
CA THR A 335 -0.25 16.02 11.25
C THR A 335 0.53 14.73 10.99
N ALA A 336 1.82 14.73 11.34
CA ALA A 336 2.63 13.52 11.28
C ALA A 336 2.13 12.45 12.25
N GLU A 337 2.15 11.20 11.81
CA GLU A 337 1.86 10.05 12.65
C GLU A 337 3.16 9.46 13.24
N ILE A 338 3.14 9.17 14.54
CA ILE A 338 4.24 8.51 15.25
C ILE A 338 4.01 7.00 15.19
N SER A 339 4.68 6.34 14.26
CA SER A 339 4.63 4.89 14.06
C SER A 339 6.03 4.30 13.93
N ASP A 340 6.11 2.97 14.03
CA ASP A 340 7.27 2.10 13.79
C ASP A 340 8.19 2.53 12.62
N SER A 341 7.65 3.17 11.59
CA SER A 341 8.42 3.85 10.55
C SER A 341 7.76 5.15 10.07
N PHE A 342 8.34 6.29 10.45
CA PHE A 342 7.90 7.62 10.01
C PHE A 342 7.82 7.75 8.49
N LEU A 343 8.87 7.33 7.77
CA LEU A 343 8.91 7.42 6.31
C LEU A 343 7.77 6.61 5.69
N GLU A 344 7.52 5.40 6.20
CA GLU A 344 6.54 4.48 5.61
C GLU A 344 5.08 4.82 5.90
N VAL A 345 4.82 5.61 6.93
CA VAL A 345 3.47 6.11 7.23
C VAL A 345 3.22 7.47 6.59
N ASN A 346 4.21 8.36 6.64
CA ASN A 346 4.01 9.77 6.32
C ASN A 346 4.56 10.14 4.95
N ARG A 347 5.84 9.83 4.66
CA ARG A 347 6.53 10.37 3.47
C ARG A 347 6.36 9.51 2.23
N HIS A 348 6.58 8.21 2.33
CA HIS A 348 6.50 7.27 1.22
C HIS A 348 5.12 7.22 0.57
N PRO A 349 4.00 7.28 1.33
CA PRO A 349 2.68 7.33 0.70
C PRO A 349 2.46 8.59 -0.12
N ILE A 350 2.82 9.76 0.42
CA ILE A 350 2.73 11.05 -0.28
C ILE A 350 3.62 11.05 -1.53
N ARG A 351 4.84 10.53 -1.44
CA ARG A 351 5.74 10.39 -2.59
C ARG A 351 5.14 9.50 -3.67
N ALA A 352 4.56 8.36 -3.28
CA ALA A 352 3.96 7.44 -4.26
C ALA A 352 2.80 8.09 -5.01
N ILE A 353 1.94 8.84 -4.30
CA ILE A 353 0.88 9.65 -4.92
C ILE A 353 1.49 10.68 -5.88
N ALA A 354 2.54 11.39 -5.47
CA ALA A 354 3.22 12.35 -6.33
C ALA A 354 3.84 11.72 -7.59
N ASP A 355 4.42 10.53 -7.46
CA ASP A 355 4.98 9.76 -8.58
C ASP A 355 3.89 9.36 -9.59
N GLU A 356 2.72 8.95 -9.11
CA GLU A 356 1.54 8.63 -9.96
C GLU A 356 1.04 9.88 -10.71
N LEU A 357 0.98 11.04 -10.05
CA LEU A 357 0.55 12.30 -10.68
C LEU A 357 1.48 12.76 -11.81
N VAL A 358 2.79 12.66 -11.62
CA VAL A 358 3.80 13.04 -12.63
C VAL A 358 3.67 12.18 -13.90
N LEU A 359 3.17 10.95 -13.77
CA LEU A 359 3.11 10.00 -14.88
C LEU A 359 1.87 10.13 -15.76
N GLY A 360 0.86 10.94 -15.42
CA GLY A 360 -0.31 11.02 -16.31
C GLY A 360 -1.52 11.87 -15.91
N ASN A 361 -1.46 12.77 -14.92
CA ASN A 361 -2.66 13.54 -14.55
C ASN A 361 -2.45 15.05 -14.35
N ASP A 362 -2.21 15.76 -15.46
CA ASP A 362 -2.01 17.21 -15.49
C ASP A 362 -3.23 18.02 -15.01
N THR A 363 -4.44 17.47 -15.06
CA THR A 363 -5.65 18.15 -14.59
C THR A 363 -5.70 18.12 -13.06
N ILE A 364 -5.57 16.94 -12.43
CA ILE A 364 -5.46 16.85 -10.97
C ILE A 364 -4.32 17.72 -10.48
N ARG A 365 -3.16 17.66 -11.14
CA ARG A 365 -2.00 18.46 -10.75
C ARG A 365 -2.34 19.94 -10.64
N ARG A 366 -2.99 20.52 -11.65
CA ARG A 366 -3.41 21.93 -11.64
C ARG A 366 -4.41 22.23 -10.52
N GLU A 367 -5.30 21.29 -10.22
CA GLU A 367 -6.21 21.43 -9.08
C GLU A 367 -5.46 21.38 -7.74
N ILE A 368 -4.46 20.51 -7.57
CA ILE A 368 -3.60 20.48 -6.38
C ILE A 368 -2.81 21.78 -6.27
N GLU A 369 -2.23 22.29 -7.37
CA GLU A 369 -1.55 23.59 -7.41
C GLU A 369 -2.48 24.72 -6.96
N SER A 370 -3.76 24.69 -7.34
CA SER A 370 -4.78 25.66 -6.88
C SER A 370 -5.20 25.49 -5.41
N LEU A 371 -5.00 24.30 -4.83
CA LEU A 371 -5.30 24.01 -3.42
C LEU A 371 -4.17 24.46 -2.49
N VAL A 372 -2.93 24.58 -2.98
CA VAL A 372 -1.77 24.98 -2.17
C VAL A 372 -2.06 26.26 -1.42
N GLU A 373 -2.54 27.29 -2.12
CA GLU A 373 -2.76 28.61 -1.54
C GLU A 373 -4.25 28.94 -1.64
N GLN A 374 -4.95 28.87 -0.52
CA GLN A 374 -6.35 29.27 -0.41
C GLN A 374 -6.48 30.33 0.67
N ASN A 375 -6.94 31.53 0.30
CA ASN A 375 -7.13 32.66 1.22
C ASN A 375 -5.85 33.08 1.99
N GLY A 376 -4.67 32.82 1.43
CA GLY A 376 -3.36 33.10 2.06
C GLY A 376 -2.86 31.98 2.98
N ASP A 377 -3.68 30.95 3.23
CA ASP A 377 -3.31 29.77 3.99
C ASP A 377 -2.71 28.70 3.08
N LEU A 378 -1.70 28.00 3.59
CA LEU A 378 -1.10 26.87 2.90
C LEU A 378 -1.83 25.57 3.26
N ASN A 379 -2.29 24.84 2.25
CA ASN A 379 -2.65 23.44 2.41
C ASN A 379 -1.37 22.58 2.49
N LEU A 380 -1.03 22.12 3.70
CA LEU A 380 0.22 21.41 3.97
C LEU A 380 0.31 20.08 3.22
N ALA A 381 -0.81 19.33 3.15
CA ALA A 381 -0.86 18.07 2.44
C ALA A 381 -0.58 18.25 0.93
N ALA A 382 -1.21 19.25 0.30
CA ALA A 382 -0.96 19.59 -1.10
C ALA A 382 0.50 20.03 -1.32
N ALA A 383 1.03 20.84 -0.40
CA ALA A 383 2.42 21.29 -0.44
C ALA A 383 3.43 20.13 -0.32
N TYR A 384 3.16 19.13 0.51
CA TYR A 384 3.99 17.93 0.62
C TYR A 384 4.00 17.11 -0.69
N ILE A 385 2.84 16.92 -1.34
CA ILE A 385 2.75 16.26 -2.65
C ILE A 385 3.57 17.04 -3.69
N LEU A 386 3.36 18.35 -3.80
CA LEU A 386 4.05 19.17 -4.79
C LEU A 386 5.56 19.29 -4.55
N SER A 387 6.01 19.12 -3.31
CA SER A 387 7.44 19.03 -3.01
C SER A 387 8.07 17.83 -3.73
N PHE A 388 7.41 16.65 -3.70
CA PHE A 388 7.87 15.46 -4.42
C PHE A 388 7.69 15.56 -5.93
N VAL A 389 6.58 16.12 -6.41
CA VAL A 389 6.39 16.42 -7.86
C VAL A 389 7.54 17.30 -8.36
N SER A 390 7.82 18.39 -7.65
CA SER A 390 8.90 19.32 -8.01
C SER A 390 10.28 18.65 -7.97
N LEU A 391 10.52 17.75 -7.02
CA LEU A 391 11.75 16.96 -6.96
C LEU A 391 11.91 16.07 -8.20
N ARG A 392 10.85 15.35 -8.59
CA ARG A 392 10.84 14.44 -9.75
C ARG A 392 11.06 15.19 -11.06
N GLU A 393 10.50 16.38 -11.18
CA GLU A 393 10.71 17.26 -12.34
C GLU A 393 12.07 17.97 -12.36
N GLY A 394 12.87 17.83 -11.30
CA GLY A 394 14.12 18.58 -11.15
C GLY A 394 13.92 20.08 -10.90
N LYS A 395 12.73 20.48 -10.44
CA LYS A 395 12.32 21.86 -10.13
C LYS A 395 12.24 22.17 -8.63
N ILE A 396 12.75 21.29 -7.75
CA ILE A 396 12.70 21.48 -6.29
C ILE A 396 13.26 22.84 -5.83
N ASP A 397 14.29 23.36 -6.52
CA ASP A 397 14.86 24.68 -6.20
C ASP A 397 13.91 25.83 -6.55
N GLN A 398 13.05 25.68 -7.57
CA GLN A 398 12.01 26.66 -7.90
C GLN A 398 10.92 26.64 -6.83
N TRP A 399 10.48 25.44 -6.41
CA TRP A 399 9.51 25.25 -5.34
C TRP A 399 10.00 25.85 -4.01
N ILE A 400 11.26 25.61 -3.65
CA ILE A 400 11.88 26.19 -2.45
C ILE A 400 11.87 27.72 -2.51
N ARG A 401 12.20 28.33 -3.65
CA ARG A 401 12.16 29.80 -3.79
C ARG A 401 10.75 30.34 -3.60
N PHE A 402 9.73 29.68 -4.16
CA PHE A 402 8.34 30.06 -3.94
C PHE A 402 7.96 30.03 -2.45
N LEU A 403 8.35 28.99 -1.71
CA LEU A 403 8.13 28.91 -0.26
C LEU A 403 8.88 30.01 0.50
N ASP A 404 10.13 30.30 0.12
CA ASP A 404 10.95 31.36 0.74
C ASP A 404 10.35 32.75 0.49
N GLU A 405 9.82 33.03 -0.71
CA GLU A 405 9.11 34.27 -1.04
C GLU A 405 7.86 34.47 -0.19
N ARG A 406 7.10 33.40 0.07
CA ARG A 406 5.91 33.45 0.94
C ARG A 406 6.26 33.63 2.41
N LEU A 407 7.31 32.98 2.88
CA LEU A 407 7.83 33.16 4.25
C LEU A 407 8.47 34.54 4.47
N ALA A 408 8.79 35.28 3.43
CA ALA A 408 9.28 36.66 3.52
C ALA A 408 8.14 37.70 3.61
N ASP A 409 6.86 37.28 3.49
CA ASP A 409 5.71 38.18 3.60
C ASP A 409 5.39 38.50 5.07
N ASP A 410 5.71 39.73 5.48
CA ASP A 410 5.49 40.25 6.83
C ASP A 410 3.99 40.42 7.19
N GLN A 411 3.07 40.24 6.24
CA GLN A 411 1.62 40.31 6.51
C GLN A 411 1.01 38.99 6.97
N GLN A 412 1.74 37.87 6.91
CA GLN A 412 1.24 36.59 7.39
C GLN A 412 1.14 36.57 8.92
N ASN A 413 -0.02 36.15 9.45
CA ASN A 413 -0.13 35.92 10.89
C ASN A 413 0.57 34.60 11.30
N ALA A 414 0.84 34.44 12.60
CA ALA A 414 1.59 33.30 13.12
C ALA A 414 0.99 31.94 12.72
N ASN A 415 -0.34 31.80 12.69
CA ASN A 415 -1.00 30.54 12.33
C ASN A 415 -0.82 30.22 10.85
N GLN A 416 -0.92 31.24 9.98
CA GLN A 416 -0.72 31.07 8.54
C GLN A 416 0.70 30.63 8.23
N ARG A 417 1.67 31.16 8.98
CA ARG A 417 3.10 30.90 8.80
C ARG A 417 3.51 29.46 9.14
N ILE A 418 2.80 28.77 10.03
CA ILE A 418 3.15 27.41 10.49
C ILE A 418 3.25 26.42 9.33
N ASN A 419 2.21 26.34 8.49
CA ASN A 419 2.20 25.38 7.38
C ASN A 419 3.29 25.72 6.35
N TRP A 420 3.54 27.00 6.06
CA TRP A 420 4.64 27.43 5.19
C TRP A 420 6.01 26.97 5.72
N LEU A 421 6.26 27.09 7.03
CA LEU A 421 7.48 26.62 7.66
C LEU A 421 7.63 25.10 7.58
N LEU A 422 6.56 24.34 7.84
CA LEU A 422 6.56 22.88 7.76
C LEU A 422 6.80 22.38 6.33
N ALA A 423 6.14 23.00 5.33
CA ALA A 423 6.35 22.69 3.92
C ALA A 423 7.79 23.00 3.48
N ARG A 424 8.35 24.12 3.95
CA ARG A 424 9.74 24.50 3.67
C ARG A 424 10.75 23.54 4.29
N ALA A 425 10.48 23.06 5.50
CA ALA A 425 11.27 22.03 6.15
C ALA A 425 11.28 20.75 5.30
N GLN A 426 10.11 20.27 4.88
CA GLN A 426 9.99 19.09 4.01
C GLN A 426 10.77 19.26 2.70
N ALA A 427 10.58 20.38 2.00
CA ALA A 427 11.30 20.65 0.76
C ALA A 427 12.83 20.62 0.95
N GLN A 428 13.33 21.11 2.08
CA GLN A 428 14.75 21.02 2.42
C GLN A 428 15.23 19.58 2.66
N GLU A 429 14.43 18.78 3.38
CA GLU A 429 14.77 17.40 3.74
C GLU A 429 14.92 16.50 2.52
N ILE A 430 14.08 16.72 1.50
CA ILE A 430 14.04 15.90 0.28
C ILE A 430 14.95 16.42 -0.85
N ARG A 431 15.39 17.70 -0.80
CA ARG A 431 16.19 18.32 -1.88
C ARG A 431 17.43 17.51 -2.29
N SER A 432 18.04 16.82 -1.34
CA SER A 432 19.28 16.04 -1.55
C SER A 432 19.02 14.58 -1.92
N ASP A 433 17.76 14.16 -2.10
CA ASP A 433 17.44 12.79 -2.44
C ASP A 433 17.81 12.48 -3.91
N LEU A 434 19.05 12.02 -4.11
CA LEU A 434 19.60 11.62 -5.41
C LEU A 434 18.88 10.41 -6.01
N SER A 435 18.14 9.65 -5.20
CA SER A 435 17.37 8.47 -5.64
C SER A 435 16.16 8.85 -6.49
N ALA A 436 15.65 10.07 -6.33
CA ALA A 436 14.45 10.57 -6.97
C ALA A 436 14.53 10.60 -8.51
N ARG A 437 15.69 10.34 -9.13
CA ARG A 437 15.78 10.22 -10.59
C ARG A 437 15.74 8.77 -11.10
N HIS A 438 16.27 7.77 -10.38
CA HIS A 438 16.49 6.43 -10.96
C HIS A 438 16.49 5.23 -9.98
N VAL A 439 16.34 5.41 -8.65
CA VAL A 439 16.48 4.29 -7.69
C VAL A 439 15.40 4.38 -6.60
N PRO A 440 14.71 3.28 -6.24
CA PRO A 440 13.85 3.23 -5.07
C PRO A 440 14.73 3.09 -3.81
N GLY A 441 15.00 4.21 -3.16
CA GLY A 441 15.70 4.26 -1.89
C GLY A 441 15.94 5.70 -1.45
N THR A 442 15.12 6.20 -0.54
CA THR A 442 15.21 7.57 -0.03
C THR A 442 16.54 7.83 0.66
N LEU A 443 17.33 8.78 0.15
CA LEU A 443 18.38 9.46 0.91
C LEU A 443 17.84 10.76 1.52
N GLU A 444 16.58 10.73 1.98
CA GLU A 444 15.98 11.84 2.72
C GLU A 444 16.86 12.17 3.93
N ARG A 445 17.01 13.48 4.19
CA ARG A 445 17.74 13.98 5.36
C ARG A 445 16.72 14.54 6.34
N PRO A 446 16.01 13.70 7.12
CA PRO A 446 14.82 14.07 7.93
C PRO A 446 15.07 15.11 9.04
N PHE A 447 16.24 15.75 9.07
CA PHE A 447 16.57 16.80 10.02
C PHE A 447 17.26 18.01 9.36
N ALA A 448 17.40 18.01 8.04
CA ALA A 448 17.94 19.16 7.31
C ALA A 448 16.99 20.37 7.36
N GLY A 449 15.69 20.13 7.58
CA GLY A 449 14.65 21.15 7.75
C GLY A 449 14.48 21.67 9.18
N ARG A 450 15.33 21.27 10.14
CA ARG A 450 15.15 21.50 11.59
C ARG A 450 14.78 22.95 11.94
N GLN A 451 15.52 23.92 11.44
CA GLN A 451 15.36 25.34 11.82
C GLN A 451 13.93 25.86 11.57
N TRP A 452 13.29 25.44 10.48
CA TRP A 452 11.93 25.87 10.15
C TRP A 452 10.89 25.19 11.05
N ILE A 453 11.12 23.94 11.45
CA ILE A 453 10.22 23.22 12.36
C ILE A 453 10.33 23.77 13.79
N GLU A 454 11.54 24.13 14.22
CA GLU A 454 11.74 24.83 15.50
C GLU A 454 11.06 26.19 15.50
N GLU A 455 11.18 26.96 14.41
CA GLU A 455 10.45 28.23 14.25
C GLU A 455 8.93 28.00 14.30
N ALA A 456 8.41 26.99 13.58
CA ALA A 456 6.99 26.65 13.59
C ALA A 456 6.50 26.32 15.01
N THR A 457 7.28 25.52 15.75
CA THR A 457 6.98 25.15 17.14
C THR A 457 7.02 26.33 18.09
N LEU A 458 7.90 27.31 17.84
CA LEU A 458 8.02 28.52 18.65
C LEU A 458 6.81 29.45 18.46
N ILE A 459 6.34 29.62 17.22
CA ILE A 459 5.25 30.56 16.89
C ILE A 459 3.86 29.96 17.10
N ALA A 460 3.76 28.63 17.23
CA ALA A 460 2.51 27.93 17.48
C ALA A 460 2.00 28.21 18.90
N THR A 461 1.20 29.27 19.05
CA THR A 461 0.65 29.69 20.35
C THR A 461 -0.68 29.03 20.71
N ALA A 462 -1.43 28.54 19.71
CA ALA A 462 -2.66 27.81 19.94
C ALA A 462 -2.35 26.35 20.29
N GLN A 463 -3.03 25.78 21.29
CA GLN A 463 -2.80 24.38 21.71
C GLN A 463 -2.82 23.34 20.57
N PRO A 464 -3.79 23.32 19.64
CA PRO A 464 -3.79 22.31 18.58
C PRO A 464 -2.58 22.46 17.63
N ASP A 465 -2.20 23.70 17.32
CA ASP A 465 -1.04 23.98 16.48
C ASP A 465 0.28 23.62 17.17
N ALA A 466 0.43 23.99 18.45
CA ALA A 466 1.62 23.69 19.25
C ALA A 466 1.86 22.19 19.33
N ARG A 467 0.78 21.42 19.58
CA ARG A 467 0.81 19.97 19.59
C ARG A 467 1.22 19.41 18.24
N ARG A 468 0.62 19.88 17.15
CA ARG A 468 0.91 19.41 15.78
C ARG A 468 2.37 19.65 15.38
N THR A 469 2.88 20.87 15.57
CA THR A 469 4.28 21.20 15.25
C THR A 469 5.25 20.41 16.13
N ALA A 470 4.90 20.16 17.39
CA ALA A 470 5.71 19.35 18.28
C ALA A 470 5.77 17.88 17.84
N ILE A 471 4.66 17.31 17.34
CA ILE A 471 4.62 15.96 16.77
C ILE A 471 5.48 15.87 15.50
N GLU A 472 5.37 16.85 14.59
CA GLU A 472 6.22 16.92 13.39
C GLU A 472 7.73 16.95 13.74
N TYR A 473 8.11 17.69 14.78
CA TYR A 473 9.48 17.72 15.27
C TYR A 473 9.91 16.39 15.89
N LEU A 474 9.09 15.83 16.79
CA LEU A 474 9.34 14.56 17.45
C LEU A 474 9.54 13.41 16.44
N ALA A 475 8.68 13.34 15.42
CA ALA A 475 8.74 12.30 14.39
C ALA A 475 10.10 12.25 13.69
N ARG A 476 10.66 13.42 13.38
CA ARG A 476 12.00 13.57 12.77
C ARG A 476 13.13 13.33 13.75
N LEU A 477 12.93 13.72 15.01
CA LEU A 477 13.89 13.54 16.07
C LEU A 477 14.14 12.05 16.35
N ILE A 478 13.08 11.24 16.44
CA ILE A 478 13.16 9.78 16.66
C ILE A 478 13.97 9.07 15.56
N MET A 479 13.94 9.58 14.33
CA MET A 479 14.69 8.99 13.21
C MET A 479 16.22 9.19 13.30
N ARG A 480 16.68 10.22 14.01
CA ARG A 480 18.10 10.63 13.98
C ARG A 480 18.78 10.68 15.32
N GLN A 481 18.03 10.85 16.40
CA GLN A 481 18.59 11.05 17.73
C GLN A 481 18.50 9.76 18.58
N PRO A 482 19.22 9.73 19.72
CA PRO A 482 19.01 8.73 20.77
C PRO A 482 17.64 8.86 21.44
N LYS A 483 17.17 7.77 22.05
CA LYS A 483 15.87 7.69 22.70
C LYS A 483 15.72 8.71 23.83
N GLU A 484 16.80 8.95 24.56
CA GLU A 484 16.83 9.88 25.68
C GLU A 484 16.47 11.32 25.26
N VAL A 485 16.90 11.73 24.07
CA VAL A 485 16.58 13.07 23.52
C VAL A 485 15.10 13.16 23.14
N ALA A 486 14.52 12.05 22.64
CA ALA A 486 13.09 11.98 22.33
C ALA A 486 12.24 11.99 23.60
N ASP A 487 12.66 11.26 24.63
CA ASP A 487 11.99 11.22 25.93
C ASP A 487 12.02 12.61 26.60
N GLU A 488 13.17 13.31 26.60
CA GLU A 488 13.27 14.68 27.14
C GLU A 488 12.35 15.66 26.38
N TYR A 489 12.28 15.52 25.06
CA TYR A 489 11.39 16.35 24.24
C TYR A 489 9.91 16.08 24.56
N LEU A 490 9.53 14.81 24.75
CA LEU A 490 8.18 14.41 25.14
C LEU A 490 7.77 15.06 26.47
N ASP A 491 8.60 14.89 27.51
CA ASP A 491 8.34 15.39 28.85
C ASP A 491 8.20 16.93 28.89
N LYS A 492 8.92 17.62 28.00
CA LYS A 492 8.90 19.09 27.93
C LYS A 492 7.67 19.65 27.21
N HIS A 493 7.16 18.94 26.20
CA HIS A 493 6.21 19.50 25.23
C HIS A 493 4.80 18.89 25.28
N PHE A 494 4.60 17.79 26.00
CA PHE A 494 3.32 17.11 26.09
C PHE A 494 2.86 16.93 27.55
N ASN A 495 1.55 16.77 27.77
CA ASN A 495 1.03 16.53 29.11
C ASN A 495 1.17 15.04 29.52
N GLY A 496 1.08 14.72 30.81
CA GLY A 496 1.36 13.37 31.32
C GLY A 496 0.53 12.22 30.73
N VAL A 497 -0.68 12.48 30.20
CA VAL A 497 -1.48 11.45 29.51
C VAL A 497 -0.94 11.25 28.09
N GLU A 498 -0.71 12.34 27.36
CA GLU A 498 -0.14 12.30 26.00
C GLU A 498 1.28 11.73 25.98
N VAL A 499 2.07 12.03 27.01
CA VAL A 499 3.42 11.46 27.19
C VAL A 499 3.33 9.94 27.29
N ALA A 500 2.40 9.39 28.07
CA ALA A 500 2.26 7.95 28.22
C ALA A 500 1.90 7.26 26.88
N GLU A 501 0.96 7.84 26.11
CA GLU A 501 0.55 7.32 24.80
C GLU A 501 1.71 7.39 23.79
N LEU A 502 2.40 8.53 23.70
CA LEU A 502 3.49 8.71 22.74
C LEU A 502 4.73 7.89 23.14
N GLN A 503 5.04 7.75 24.43
CA GLN A 503 6.19 6.98 24.92
C GLN A 503 6.11 5.50 24.51
N GLU A 504 4.91 4.91 24.48
CA GLU A 504 4.73 3.53 24.00
C GLU A 504 5.11 3.41 22.53
N SER A 505 4.60 4.31 21.67
CA SER A 505 4.96 4.35 20.24
C SER A 505 6.45 4.63 20.03
N VAL A 506 7.04 5.57 20.77
CA VAL A 506 8.47 5.87 20.71
C VAL A 506 9.29 4.64 21.10
N ALA A 507 8.96 3.97 22.20
CA ALA A 507 9.66 2.77 22.64
C ALA A 507 9.59 1.65 21.59
N ALA A 508 8.43 1.44 20.96
CA ALA A 508 8.27 0.46 19.89
C ALA A 508 9.17 0.77 18.68
N ILE A 509 9.26 2.03 18.26
CA ILE A 509 10.12 2.46 17.14
C ILE A 509 11.59 2.14 17.42
N TYR A 510 12.09 2.51 18.60
CA TYR A 510 13.48 2.23 18.97
C TYR A 510 13.75 0.73 19.07
N ALA A 511 12.80 -0.07 19.59
CA ALA A 511 12.94 -1.52 19.64
C ALA A 511 13.07 -2.15 18.24
N THR A 512 12.26 -1.69 17.27
CA THR A 512 12.35 -2.13 15.87
C THR A 512 13.70 -1.74 15.26
N ARG A 513 14.15 -0.49 15.45
CA ARG A 513 15.44 -0.02 14.95
C ARG A 513 16.61 -0.82 15.50
N ASP A 514 16.60 -1.11 16.80
CA ASP A 514 17.65 -1.88 17.47
C ASP A 514 17.64 -3.36 17.06
N ALA A 515 16.47 -3.91 16.72
CA ALA A 515 16.35 -5.25 16.14
C ALA A 515 16.91 -5.30 14.71
N GLU A 516 16.61 -4.30 13.86
CA GLU A 516 17.17 -4.20 12.51
C GLU A 516 18.69 -4.01 12.52
N GLN A 517 19.20 -3.13 13.39
CA GLN A 517 20.65 -2.94 13.53
C GLN A 517 21.35 -4.23 13.96
N ARG A 518 20.79 -4.98 14.91
CA ARG A 518 21.31 -6.30 15.29
C ARG A 518 21.30 -7.27 14.11
N ARG A 519 20.20 -7.35 13.37
CA ARG A 519 20.10 -8.22 12.19
C ARG A 519 21.13 -7.85 11.11
N ILE A 520 21.35 -6.56 10.87
CA ILE A 520 22.38 -6.08 9.93
C ILE A 520 23.77 -6.47 10.44
N GLN A 521 24.06 -6.28 11.73
CA GLN A 521 25.35 -6.69 12.31
C GLN A 521 25.57 -8.19 12.22
N GLU A 522 24.54 -9.01 12.48
CA GLU A 522 24.58 -10.47 12.33
C GLU A 522 24.87 -10.88 10.88
N LEU A 523 24.18 -10.26 9.91
CA LEU A 523 24.46 -10.47 8.48
C LEU A 523 25.88 -10.06 8.10
N LEU A 524 26.33 -8.88 8.50
CA LEU A 524 27.71 -8.43 8.22
C LEU A 524 28.75 -9.36 8.86
N SER A 525 28.47 -9.89 10.05
CA SER A 525 29.35 -10.85 10.72
C SER A 525 29.41 -12.20 10.00
N SER A 526 28.34 -12.63 9.34
CA SER A 526 28.30 -13.89 8.57
C SER A 526 28.98 -13.79 7.21
N PHE A 527 29.21 -12.58 6.69
CA PHE A 527 30.01 -12.33 5.49
C PHE A 527 31.52 -12.16 5.77
N SER A 528 31.97 -12.34 7.02
CA SER A 528 33.40 -12.34 7.36
C SER A 528 34.07 -13.57 6.73
N VAL A 529 34.69 -13.38 5.56
CA VAL A 529 35.57 -14.38 4.94
C VAL A 529 36.69 -14.67 5.94
N PRO A 530 36.98 -15.93 6.30
CA PRO A 530 38.17 -16.24 7.08
C PRO A 530 39.38 -15.76 6.29
N THR A 531 40.10 -14.78 6.82
CA THR A 531 41.43 -14.41 6.35
C THR A 531 42.35 -15.60 6.59
N GLU A 532 42.65 -16.36 5.54
CA GLU A 532 43.81 -17.24 5.48
C GLU A 532 45.09 -16.44 5.21
#